data_AF-A0A2E2UQU3-F1
#
_entry.id   AF-A0A2E2UQU3-F1
#
_cell.length_a   1.000
_cell.length_b   1.000
_cell.length_c   1.000
_cell.angle_alpha   90.00
_cell.angle_beta   90.00
_cell.angle_gamma   90.00
#
_symmetry.space_group_name_H-M   'P 1'
#
loop_
_entity.id
_entity.type
_entity.pdbx_description
1 polymer ?
#
loop_
_entity_poly.entity_id
_entity_poly.type
_entity_poly.pdbx_seq_one_letter_code
_entity_poly.pdbx_strand_id
1 'polypeptide(L)'
;MLWDDGLMQTVYDRDGFEVVRGVIPVGDLEPLRDRISDQVGLHAKQLLDEGKVDDLFEDLPFGKRLAALHAKSELPLRQWNEPFFGPELHALINHSGIAEALEPHLGSNVSFNGDYHLRPKLPDSERTAFPLHQDSQYYGQASRRAHIVTVWIPLVDVDETNGCLYVIPGSHEWELFGSARDELGNMRSFEDVEARGTPVPIPMALGDILLFSNMTFHGSKVNRSNGVRWSTDIRYIRTPGTYDASDEVLASEKYMVDLLAKNGRHAPMVVRGDGTSSSFDQWKEKSELRQTEAKTRRSHSKTTSTIGDKS
;
A
#
# COMPACT_ATOMS: atom_id res chain seq x y z
N MET A 1 -9.96 -9.04 39.45
CA MET A 1 -8.53 -9.35 39.60
C MET A 1 -7.84 -8.65 38.44
N LEU A 2 -6.94 -7.74 38.76
CA LEU A 2 -6.33 -6.77 37.86
C LEU A 2 -5.41 -7.50 36.88
N TRP A 3 -5.61 -7.30 35.58
CA TRP A 3 -4.59 -7.58 34.57
C TRP A 3 -3.76 -6.31 34.44
N ASP A 4 -2.71 -6.23 35.24
CA ASP A 4 -1.64 -5.23 35.10
C ASP A 4 -0.37 -6.00 34.75
N ASP A 5 -0.39 -6.60 33.57
CA ASP A 5 0.84 -7.05 32.93
C ASP A 5 1.45 -5.78 32.33
N GLY A 6 2.44 -5.21 33.02
CA GLY A 6 3.18 -4.01 32.62
C GLY A 6 3.94 -4.17 31.31
N LEU A 7 3.22 -4.33 30.21
CA LEU A 7 3.71 -4.20 28.85
C LEU A 7 4.03 -2.73 28.64
N MET A 8 5.31 -2.40 28.50
CA MET A 8 5.70 -1.12 27.94
C MET A 8 4.92 -0.92 26.63
N GLN A 9 4.10 0.12 26.57
CA GLN A 9 3.41 0.54 25.35
C GLN A 9 4.45 0.67 24.23
N THR A 10 4.27 -0.04 23.12
CA THR A 10 5.22 0.02 22.00
C THR A 10 5.16 1.41 21.35
N VAL A 11 6.18 1.77 20.55
CA VAL A 11 6.15 3.02 19.78
C VAL A 11 4.94 3.05 18.86
N TYR A 12 4.64 1.92 18.22
CA TYR A 12 3.45 1.75 17.40
C TYR A 12 2.15 1.99 18.18
N ASP A 13 2.00 1.44 19.38
CA ASP A 13 0.76 1.61 20.17
C ASP A 13 0.54 3.07 20.57
N ARG A 14 1.63 3.79 20.87
CA ARG A 14 1.60 5.21 21.25
C ARG A 14 1.39 6.14 20.06
N ASP A 15 2.10 5.91 18.97
CA ASP A 15 2.20 6.87 17.86
C ASP A 15 1.38 6.46 16.63
N GLY A 16 0.92 5.22 16.55
CA GLY A 16 0.20 4.66 15.41
C GLY A 16 1.10 4.17 14.29
N PHE A 17 2.42 4.35 14.44
CA PHE A 17 3.42 3.94 13.46
C PHE A 17 4.75 3.56 14.12
N GLU A 18 5.57 2.81 13.38
CA GLU A 18 6.94 2.45 13.79
C GLU A 18 7.84 2.30 12.57
N VAL A 19 9.07 2.82 12.65
CA VAL A 19 10.10 2.59 11.63
C VAL A 19 11.03 1.49 12.11
N VAL A 20 11.10 0.39 11.36
CA VAL A 20 12.01 -0.72 11.63
C VAL A 20 13.17 -0.64 10.64
N ARG A 21 14.39 -0.44 11.15
CA ARG A 21 15.57 -0.12 10.34
C ARG A 21 16.27 -1.38 9.84
N GLY A 22 16.67 -1.37 8.58
CA GLY A 22 17.49 -2.42 7.96
C GLY A 22 16.93 -3.84 8.07
N VAL A 23 15.61 -3.98 8.18
CA VAL A 23 14.93 -5.26 8.39
C VAL A 23 14.94 -6.14 7.15
N ILE A 24 15.00 -5.52 5.96
CA ILE A 24 15.11 -6.22 4.69
C ILE A 24 16.53 -5.98 4.17
N PRO A 25 17.37 -7.02 4.08
CA PRO A 25 18.65 -6.92 3.40
C PRO A 25 18.47 -6.35 1.99
N VAL A 26 19.31 -5.39 1.59
CA VAL A 26 19.20 -4.73 0.27
C VAL A 26 19.17 -5.75 -0.87
N GLY A 27 19.97 -6.82 -0.77
CA GLY A 27 20.00 -7.90 -1.75
C GLY A 27 18.65 -8.61 -1.96
N ASP A 28 17.78 -8.63 -0.95
CA ASP A 28 16.45 -9.25 -1.04
C ASP A 28 15.47 -8.36 -1.83
N LEU A 29 15.77 -7.06 -1.98
CA LEU A 29 14.96 -6.11 -2.76
C LEU A 29 15.39 -6.05 -4.23
N GLU A 30 16.60 -6.48 -4.58
CA GLU A 30 17.13 -6.40 -5.96
C GLU A 30 16.27 -7.14 -6.98
N PRO A 31 15.80 -8.39 -6.76
CA PRO A 31 14.94 -9.06 -7.73
C PRO A 31 13.67 -8.26 -8.05
N LEU A 32 13.10 -7.61 -7.06
CA LEU A 32 11.92 -6.75 -7.23
C LEU A 32 12.26 -5.47 -8.02
N ARG A 33 13.43 -4.87 -7.75
CA ARG A 33 13.92 -3.68 -8.47
C ARG A 33 14.26 -4.02 -9.93
N ASP A 34 14.81 -5.19 -10.20
CA ASP A 34 15.08 -5.70 -11.55
C ASP A 34 13.77 -5.88 -12.31
N ARG A 35 12.76 -6.50 -11.69
CA ARG A 35 11.42 -6.61 -12.29
C ARG A 35 10.84 -5.24 -12.66
N ILE A 36 10.91 -4.27 -11.75
CA ILE A 36 10.43 -2.90 -12.04
C ILE A 36 11.23 -2.30 -13.20
N SER A 37 12.56 -2.50 -13.24
CA SER A 37 13.43 -2.01 -14.32
C SER A 37 13.07 -2.61 -15.67
N ASP A 38 12.77 -3.91 -15.72
CA ASP A 38 12.31 -4.60 -16.92
C ASP A 38 10.99 -4.03 -17.42
N GLN A 39 10.04 -3.79 -16.51
CA GLN A 39 8.75 -3.19 -16.86
C GLN A 39 8.88 -1.75 -17.35
N VAL A 40 9.79 -0.97 -16.75
CA VAL A 40 10.16 0.37 -17.26
C VAL A 40 10.79 0.24 -18.65
N GLY A 41 11.62 -0.77 -18.90
CA GLY A 41 12.21 -1.04 -20.22
C GLY A 41 11.18 -1.41 -21.28
N LEU A 42 10.20 -2.25 -20.95
CA LEU A 42 9.07 -2.56 -21.83
C LEU A 42 8.25 -1.29 -22.14
N HIS A 43 8.02 -0.44 -21.14
CA HIS A 43 7.34 0.83 -21.35
C HIS A 43 8.16 1.79 -22.23
N ALA A 44 9.48 1.86 -22.04
CA ALA A 44 10.36 2.68 -22.85
C ALA A 44 10.32 2.27 -24.33
N LYS A 45 10.35 0.96 -24.61
CA LYS A 45 10.21 0.42 -25.98
C LYS A 45 8.87 0.80 -26.61
N GLN A 46 7.77 0.68 -25.86
CA GLN A 46 6.45 1.14 -26.33
C GLN A 46 6.45 2.63 -26.69
N LEU A 47 7.04 3.47 -25.84
CA LEU A 47 7.11 4.92 -26.10
C LEU A 47 7.98 5.25 -27.31
N LEU A 48 9.08 4.51 -27.52
CA LEU A 48 9.95 4.67 -28.68
C LEU A 48 9.22 4.27 -29.97
N ASP A 49 8.53 3.12 -29.97
CA ASP A 49 7.73 2.63 -31.11
C ASP A 49 6.60 3.61 -31.47
N GLU A 50 6.03 4.28 -30.46
CA GLU A 50 5.02 5.34 -30.62
C GLU A 50 5.60 6.72 -30.99
N GLY A 51 6.94 6.85 -31.09
CA GLY A 51 7.63 8.11 -31.39
C GLY A 51 7.52 9.17 -30.29
N LYS A 52 7.22 8.78 -29.05
CA LYS A 52 7.06 9.69 -27.90
C LYS A 52 8.38 9.99 -27.18
N VAL A 53 9.39 9.14 -27.38
CA VAL A 53 10.77 9.34 -26.89
C VAL A 53 11.75 8.97 -28.00
N ASP A 54 12.97 9.48 -27.89
CA ASP A 54 14.08 9.27 -28.83
C ASP A 54 15.21 8.37 -28.27
N ASP A 55 15.14 8.06 -26.97
CA ASP A 55 16.11 7.24 -26.24
C ASP A 55 15.38 6.31 -25.25
N LEU A 56 15.93 5.09 -25.07
CA LEU A 56 15.45 4.09 -24.10
C LEU A 56 16.02 4.29 -22.69
N PHE A 57 17.05 5.14 -22.57
CA PHE A 57 17.75 5.49 -21.33
C PHE A 57 18.27 4.26 -20.56
N GLU A 58 18.85 3.29 -21.26
CA GLU A 58 19.26 1.99 -20.67
C GLU A 58 20.41 2.12 -19.66
N ASP A 59 21.27 3.13 -19.83
CA ASP A 59 22.41 3.37 -18.93
C ASP A 59 22.03 4.14 -17.65
N LEU A 60 20.77 4.59 -17.52
CA LEU A 60 20.34 5.35 -16.34
C LEU A 60 20.06 4.43 -15.13
N PRO A 61 20.43 4.86 -13.92
CA PRO A 61 20.11 4.11 -12.70
C PRO A 61 18.61 3.86 -12.50
N PHE A 62 18.27 2.84 -11.70
CA PHE A 62 16.91 2.44 -11.33
C PHE A 62 15.94 3.61 -11.07
N GLY A 63 16.33 4.53 -10.19
CA GLY A 63 15.50 5.69 -9.81
C GLY A 63 15.45 6.82 -10.86
N LYS A 64 16.17 6.72 -11.98
CA LYS A 64 16.29 7.81 -12.97
C LYS A 64 15.59 7.51 -14.28
N ARG A 65 15.54 6.24 -14.69
CA ARG A 65 15.06 5.86 -16.03
C ARG A 65 13.62 6.29 -16.30
N LEU A 66 12.69 6.01 -15.38
CA LEU A 66 11.29 6.44 -15.55
C LEU A 66 11.15 7.98 -15.52
N ALA A 67 11.95 8.67 -14.71
CA ALA A 67 11.93 10.13 -14.68
C ALA A 67 12.38 10.73 -16.03
N ALA A 68 13.41 10.17 -16.67
CA ALA A 68 13.87 10.62 -17.98
C ALA A 68 12.81 10.43 -19.08
N LEU A 69 12.09 9.30 -19.07
CA LEU A 69 10.97 9.05 -19.99
C LEU A 69 9.85 10.09 -19.82
N HIS A 70 9.51 10.45 -18.58
CA HIS A 70 8.47 11.44 -18.27
C HIS A 70 8.93 12.91 -18.45
N ALA A 71 10.22 13.21 -18.44
CA ALA A 71 10.71 14.58 -18.61
C ALA A 71 10.50 15.12 -20.04
N LYS A 72 10.31 14.22 -21.02
CA LYS A 72 10.21 14.56 -22.45
C LYS A 72 8.79 14.82 -22.93
N SER A 73 7.76 14.41 -22.17
CA SER A 73 6.36 14.60 -22.57
C SER A 73 5.41 14.53 -21.37
N GLU A 74 4.25 15.18 -21.46
CA GLU A 74 3.15 15.03 -20.51
C GLU A 74 2.51 13.63 -20.63
N LEU A 75 3.24 12.59 -20.24
CA LEU A 75 2.74 11.23 -20.23
C LEU A 75 1.70 11.08 -19.11
N PRO A 76 0.57 10.39 -19.37
CA PRO A 76 -0.37 10.05 -18.31
C PRO A 76 0.31 9.17 -17.27
N LEU A 77 -0.11 9.28 -16.00
CA LEU A 77 0.31 8.34 -14.98
C LEU A 77 -0.12 6.92 -15.37
N ARG A 78 0.87 6.04 -15.49
CA ARG A 78 0.67 4.60 -15.73
C ARG A 78 0.37 3.90 -14.41
N GLN A 79 -0.50 2.89 -14.44
CA GLN A 79 -0.66 1.98 -13.30
C GLN A 79 0.45 0.92 -13.33
N TRP A 80 1.13 0.76 -12.20
CA TRP A 80 2.29 -0.15 -12.09
C TRP A 80 2.00 -1.41 -11.28
N ASN A 81 0.80 -1.55 -10.70
CA ASN A 81 0.45 -2.69 -9.84
C ASN A 81 0.43 -4.04 -10.57
N GLU A 82 -0.19 -4.11 -11.76
CA GLU A 82 -0.21 -5.35 -12.56
C GLU A 82 1.20 -5.78 -12.97
N PRO A 83 2.03 -4.90 -13.56
CA PRO A 83 3.44 -5.21 -13.83
C PRO A 83 4.24 -5.69 -12.61
N PHE A 84 3.88 -5.21 -11.41
CA PHE A 84 4.51 -5.55 -10.15
C PHE A 84 4.13 -6.94 -9.61
N PHE A 85 3.02 -7.53 -10.09
CA PHE A 85 2.59 -8.85 -9.67
C PHE A 85 3.54 -9.95 -10.19
N GLY A 86 4.17 -10.69 -9.29
CA GLY A 86 5.17 -11.71 -9.63
C GLY A 86 5.70 -12.46 -8.41
N PRO A 87 6.57 -13.47 -8.63
CA PRO A 87 7.21 -14.22 -7.55
C PRO A 87 8.07 -13.33 -6.63
N GLU A 88 8.63 -12.23 -7.15
CA GLU A 88 9.44 -11.28 -6.37
C GLU A 88 8.58 -10.52 -5.35
N LEU A 89 7.37 -10.11 -5.74
CA LEU A 89 6.41 -9.52 -4.81
C LEU A 89 5.91 -10.56 -3.80
N HIS A 90 5.65 -11.78 -4.24
CA HIS A 90 5.24 -12.87 -3.35
C HIS A 90 6.33 -13.16 -2.29
N ALA A 91 7.59 -13.20 -2.69
CA ALA A 91 8.72 -13.34 -1.76
C ALA A 91 8.77 -12.19 -0.75
N LEU A 92 8.60 -10.94 -1.21
CA LEU A 92 8.56 -9.77 -0.33
C LEU A 92 7.38 -9.82 0.65
N ILE A 93 6.18 -10.19 0.18
CA ILE A 93 5.00 -10.34 1.05
C ILE A 93 5.25 -11.33 2.20
N ASN A 94 6.01 -12.40 1.92
CA ASN A 94 6.35 -13.47 2.87
C ASN A 94 7.71 -13.27 3.55
N HIS A 95 8.34 -12.10 3.44
CA HIS A 95 9.67 -11.87 4.00
C HIS A 95 9.65 -12.02 5.53
N SER A 96 10.58 -12.81 6.08
CA SER A 96 10.58 -13.14 7.51
C SER A 96 10.82 -11.92 8.40
N GLY A 97 11.67 -10.98 7.96
CA GLY A 97 11.91 -9.73 8.68
C GLY A 97 10.65 -8.88 8.79
N ILE A 98 9.83 -8.83 7.73
CA ILE A 98 8.52 -8.15 7.79
C ILE A 98 7.57 -8.88 8.73
N ALA A 99 7.49 -10.21 8.66
CA ALA A 99 6.62 -11.00 9.51
C ALA A 99 7.00 -10.88 11.01
N GLU A 100 8.29 -10.83 11.33
CA GLU A 100 8.81 -10.62 12.68
C GLU A 100 8.52 -9.19 13.17
N ALA A 101 8.69 -8.18 12.32
CA ALA A 101 8.36 -6.80 12.64
C ALA A 101 6.85 -6.58 12.89
N LEU A 102 5.99 -7.39 12.27
CA LEU A 102 4.53 -7.31 12.46
C LEU A 102 4.03 -8.01 13.72
N GLU A 103 4.77 -9.00 14.24
CA GLU A 103 4.33 -9.86 15.34
C GLU A 103 3.94 -9.09 16.61
N PRO A 104 4.68 -8.06 17.08
CA PRO A 104 4.28 -7.27 18.25
C PRO A 104 2.92 -6.58 18.09
N HIS A 105 2.51 -6.27 16.85
CA HIS A 105 1.30 -5.48 16.57
C HIS A 105 0.11 -6.37 16.16
N LEU A 106 0.38 -7.44 15.41
CA LEU A 106 -0.64 -8.32 14.84
C LEU A 106 -0.69 -9.69 15.51
N GLY A 107 0.22 -10.02 16.42
CA GLY A 107 0.31 -11.33 17.05
C GLY A 107 0.99 -12.38 16.18
N SER A 108 0.97 -13.64 16.63
CA SER A 108 1.70 -14.75 16.00
C SER A 108 1.11 -15.24 14.68
N ASN A 109 -0.14 -14.88 14.36
CA ASN A 109 -0.83 -15.27 13.14
C ASN A 109 -1.13 -14.04 12.29
N VAL A 110 -0.43 -13.89 11.18
CA VAL A 110 -0.48 -12.70 10.31
C VAL A 110 -0.84 -13.11 8.89
N SER A 111 -1.72 -12.34 8.27
CA SER A 111 -2.12 -12.51 6.87
C SER A 111 -1.90 -11.22 6.08
N PHE A 112 -1.40 -11.37 4.86
CA PHE A 112 -1.57 -10.39 3.80
C PHE A 112 -3.06 -10.31 3.43
N ASN A 113 -3.64 -9.10 3.39
CA ASN A 113 -5.09 -8.95 3.25
C ASN A 113 -5.60 -9.03 1.80
N GLY A 114 -4.71 -9.05 0.81
CA GLY A 114 -5.06 -9.03 -0.62
C GLY A 114 -4.73 -7.73 -1.34
N ASP A 115 -4.29 -6.68 -0.64
CA ASP A 115 -4.06 -5.36 -1.23
C ASP A 115 -2.62 -4.85 -1.09
N TYR A 116 -2.03 -4.51 -2.24
CA TYR A 116 -0.72 -3.87 -2.34
C TYR A 116 -0.76 -2.78 -3.42
N HIS A 117 0.18 -1.85 -3.35
CA HIS A 117 0.38 -0.85 -4.40
C HIS A 117 1.87 -0.62 -4.63
N LEU A 118 2.27 -0.49 -5.90
CA LEU A 118 3.56 0.06 -6.30
C LEU A 118 3.36 1.53 -6.68
N ARG A 119 4.15 2.41 -6.07
CA ARG A 119 3.99 3.86 -6.17
C ARG A 119 5.24 4.47 -6.80
N PRO A 120 5.20 4.90 -8.07
CA PRO A 120 6.16 5.86 -8.59
C PRO A 120 5.76 7.26 -8.18
N LYS A 121 6.64 7.95 -7.46
CA LYS A 121 6.50 9.37 -7.22
C LYS A 121 7.41 10.13 -8.17
N LEU A 122 6.85 10.70 -9.23
CA LEU A 122 7.58 11.37 -10.29
C LEU A 122 8.08 12.74 -9.82
N PRO A 123 9.26 13.20 -10.30
CA PRO A 123 9.72 14.58 -10.12
C PRO A 123 8.64 15.60 -10.46
N ASP A 124 8.46 16.60 -9.59
CA ASP A 124 7.57 17.76 -9.73
C ASP A 124 6.10 17.45 -10.05
N SER A 125 5.66 16.21 -9.82
CA SER A 125 4.30 15.79 -10.13
C SER A 125 3.36 15.87 -8.92
N GLU A 126 2.49 16.88 -8.92
CA GLU A 126 1.39 17.03 -7.95
C GLU A 126 0.45 15.81 -7.95
N ARG A 127 0.30 15.14 -9.10
CA ARG A 127 -0.54 13.93 -9.25
C ARG A 127 -0.03 12.72 -8.45
N THR A 128 1.22 12.76 -8.02
CA THR A 128 1.85 11.71 -7.20
C THR A 128 2.14 12.19 -5.77
N ALA A 129 1.71 13.41 -5.42
CA ALA A 129 1.60 13.86 -4.05
C ALA A 129 0.29 13.36 -3.44
N PHE A 130 0.34 12.98 -2.15
CA PHE A 130 -0.82 12.45 -1.45
C PHE A 130 -1.10 13.35 -0.25
N PRO A 131 -2.30 13.96 -0.16
CA PRO A 131 -2.68 14.73 1.03
C PRO A 131 -2.67 13.84 2.26
N LEU A 132 -2.58 14.45 3.44
CA LEU A 132 -2.74 13.72 4.70
C LEU A 132 -4.11 13.06 4.74
N HIS A 133 -4.13 11.76 4.97
CA HIS A 133 -5.35 10.95 5.00
C HIS A 133 -5.20 9.75 5.94
N GLN A 134 -6.32 9.15 6.30
CA GLN A 134 -6.39 7.81 6.90
C GLN A 134 -6.72 6.83 5.78
N ASP A 135 -6.09 5.65 5.74
CA ASP A 135 -6.41 4.62 4.73
C ASP A 135 -7.92 4.26 4.78
N SER A 136 -8.50 4.24 5.97
CA SER A 136 -9.94 4.01 6.17
C SER A 136 -10.85 5.04 5.49
N GLN A 137 -10.37 6.23 5.12
CA GLN A 137 -11.15 7.17 4.30
C GLN A 137 -11.39 6.64 2.88
N TYR A 138 -10.46 5.84 2.35
CA TYR A 138 -10.64 5.18 1.05
C TYR A 138 -11.51 3.92 1.16
N TYR A 139 -11.50 3.25 2.30
CA TYR A 139 -12.25 2.01 2.52
C TYR A 139 -13.69 2.26 2.98
N GLY A 140 -13.94 3.32 3.75
CA GLY A 140 -15.24 3.71 4.28
C GLY A 140 -15.39 3.47 5.79
N GLN A 141 -16.42 4.06 6.39
CA GLN A 141 -16.65 4.11 7.85
C GLN A 141 -16.63 2.74 8.53
N ALA A 142 -17.15 1.71 7.87
CA ALA A 142 -17.21 0.36 8.40
C ALA A 142 -15.82 -0.30 8.53
N SER A 143 -14.75 0.29 7.98
CA SER A 143 -13.40 -0.22 8.12
C SER A 143 -12.67 0.26 9.37
N ARG A 144 -13.19 1.27 10.09
CA ARG A 144 -12.43 2.01 11.12
C ARG A 144 -11.94 1.16 12.31
N ARG A 145 -12.56 0.01 12.55
CA ARG A 145 -12.13 -0.94 13.60
C ARG A 145 -11.39 -2.16 13.04
N ALA A 146 -11.30 -2.30 11.73
CA ALA A 146 -10.43 -3.31 11.14
C ALA A 146 -9.00 -2.83 11.36
N HIS A 147 -8.27 -3.46 12.28
CA HIS A 147 -6.86 -3.14 12.50
C HIS A 147 -6.05 -3.68 11.32
N ILE A 148 -5.70 -2.77 10.40
CA ILE A 148 -4.90 -3.07 9.22
C ILE A 148 -3.58 -2.33 9.38
N VAL A 149 -2.48 -3.07 9.28
CA VAL A 149 -1.14 -2.49 9.29
C VAL A 149 -0.65 -2.39 7.86
N THR A 150 -0.40 -1.16 7.41
CA THR A 150 0.31 -0.91 6.15
C THR A 150 1.81 -0.98 6.44
N VAL A 151 2.50 -1.87 5.72
CA VAL A 151 3.97 -1.92 5.63
C VAL A 151 4.37 -1.13 4.39
N TRP A 152 5.02 0.00 4.61
CA TRP A 152 5.55 0.86 3.55
C TRP A 152 7.04 0.64 3.40
N ILE A 153 7.46 0.33 2.17
CA ILE A 153 8.82 -0.08 1.84
C ILE A 153 9.35 0.85 0.74
N PRO A 154 10.33 1.73 1.04
CA PRO A 154 11.03 2.47 0.02
C PRO A 154 11.93 1.53 -0.81
N LEU A 155 11.94 1.70 -2.13
CA LEU A 155 12.81 0.95 -3.05
C LEU A 155 14.01 1.79 -3.54
N VAL A 156 14.22 2.93 -2.89
CA VAL A 156 15.35 3.86 -2.97
C VAL A 156 15.47 4.55 -1.61
N ASP A 157 16.61 5.13 -1.26
CA ASP A 157 16.65 6.01 -0.07
C ASP A 157 15.65 7.16 -0.21
N VAL A 158 14.98 7.52 0.89
CA VAL A 158 13.96 8.57 0.91
C VAL A 158 14.21 9.62 1.99
N ASP A 159 13.94 10.85 1.61
CA ASP A 159 14.04 12.04 2.45
C ASP A 159 12.94 13.04 2.07
N GLU A 160 12.94 14.20 2.69
CA GLU A 160 11.96 15.24 2.40
C GLU A 160 12.06 15.76 0.95
N THR A 161 13.23 15.68 0.32
CA THR A 161 13.47 16.17 -1.04
C THR A 161 12.79 15.29 -2.07
N ASN A 162 12.95 13.96 -1.97
CA ASN A 162 12.27 13.03 -2.86
C ASN A 162 10.86 12.64 -2.39
N GLY A 163 10.42 13.28 -1.31
CA GLY A 163 9.08 13.22 -0.77
C GLY A 163 8.83 11.94 0.00
N CYS A 164 9.58 11.67 1.06
CA CYS A 164 9.29 10.64 2.06
C CYS A 164 7.85 10.78 2.60
N LEU A 165 7.38 9.76 3.33
CA LEU A 165 6.10 9.89 4.02
C LEU A 165 6.20 10.88 5.18
N TYR A 166 5.07 11.52 5.46
CA TYR A 166 4.80 12.28 6.66
C TYR A 166 3.70 11.59 7.43
N VAL A 167 3.79 11.57 8.75
CA VAL A 167 2.79 10.96 9.65
C VAL A 167 2.43 11.94 10.76
N ILE A 168 1.22 11.88 11.30
CA ILE A 168 0.87 12.59 12.53
C ILE A 168 0.91 11.58 13.69
N PRO A 169 1.89 11.65 14.62
CA PRO A 169 1.96 10.74 15.75
C PRO A 169 0.69 10.80 16.62
N GLY A 170 0.18 9.64 17.03
CA GLY A 170 -1.01 9.48 17.87
C GLY A 170 -2.34 9.64 17.14
N SER A 171 -2.32 9.94 15.83
CA SER A 171 -3.54 10.18 15.06
C SER A 171 -4.37 8.94 14.77
N HIS A 172 -3.81 7.74 14.99
CA HIS A 172 -4.53 6.46 14.90
C HIS A 172 -5.64 6.32 15.96
N GLU A 173 -5.53 7.05 17.08
CA GLU A 173 -6.55 7.08 18.13
C GLU A 173 -7.68 8.08 17.84
N TRP A 174 -7.54 8.90 16.80
CA TRP A 174 -8.60 9.81 16.39
C TRP A 174 -9.75 9.05 15.73
N GLU A 175 -10.89 9.73 15.61
CA GLU A 175 -12.01 9.27 14.82
C GLU A 175 -11.66 9.13 13.34
N LEU A 176 -12.51 8.43 12.58
CA LEU A 176 -12.42 8.49 11.11
C LEU A 176 -13.00 9.83 10.65
N PHE A 177 -12.17 10.65 10.03
CA PHE A 177 -12.58 11.99 9.62
C PHE A 177 -13.48 11.94 8.39
N GLY A 178 -14.52 12.78 8.41
CA GLY A 178 -15.32 13.07 7.23
C GLY A 178 -14.43 13.60 6.10
N SER A 179 -14.62 13.07 4.89
CA SER A 179 -13.75 13.37 3.75
C SER A 179 -14.47 13.21 2.41
N ALA A 180 -13.91 13.82 1.37
CA ALA A 180 -14.35 13.68 -0.01
C ALA A 180 -13.15 13.50 -0.96
N ARG A 181 -13.41 13.01 -2.17
CA ARG A 181 -12.39 12.96 -3.22
C ARG A 181 -12.17 14.35 -3.81
N ASP A 182 -10.91 14.72 -3.99
CA ASP A 182 -10.52 15.88 -4.78
C ASP A 182 -10.52 15.59 -6.29
N GLU A 183 -10.16 16.58 -7.10
CA GLU A 183 -10.09 16.49 -8.57
C GLU A 183 -9.07 15.45 -9.06
N LEU A 184 -8.07 15.13 -8.22
CA LEU A 184 -7.06 14.10 -8.49
C LEU A 184 -7.49 12.71 -7.99
N GLY A 185 -8.68 12.62 -7.39
CA GLY A 185 -9.26 11.39 -6.85
C GLY A 185 -8.74 11.02 -5.45
N ASN A 186 -7.96 11.88 -4.79
CA ASN A 186 -7.44 11.64 -3.46
C ASN A 186 -8.46 12.02 -2.39
N MET A 187 -8.54 11.25 -1.30
CA MET A 187 -9.35 11.63 -0.15
C MET A 187 -8.74 12.83 0.56
N ARG A 188 -9.58 13.83 0.87
CA ARG A 188 -9.23 14.98 1.70
C ARG A 188 -10.22 15.11 2.85
N SER A 189 -9.69 15.20 4.06
CA SER A 189 -10.47 15.53 5.25
C SER A 189 -11.13 16.92 5.10
N PHE A 190 -12.34 17.06 5.63
CA PHE A 190 -13.00 18.37 5.71
C PHE A 190 -12.38 19.26 6.79
N GLU A 191 -11.76 18.65 7.78
CA GLU A 191 -11.10 19.33 8.89
C GLU A 191 -9.63 19.62 8.57
N ASP A 192 -9.11 20.68 9.17
CA ASP A 192 -7.68 20.98 9.17
C ASP A 192 -6.96 20.05 10.16
N VAL A 193 -6.43 18.97 9.63
CA VAL A 193 -5.72 17.94 10.42
C VAL A 193 -4.40 18.45 11.00
N GLU A 194 -3.75 19.41 10.35
CA GLU A 194 -2.47 19.96 10.79
C GLU A 194 -2.64 20.90 12.00
N ALA A 195 -3.83 21.48 12.16
CA ALA A 195 -4.20 22.21 13.37
C ALA A 195 -4.38 21.29 14.60
N ARG A 196 -4.66 19.99 14.39
CA ARG A 196 -4.85 19.00 15.48
C ARG A 196 -3.55 18.28 15.84
N GLY A 197 -2.63 18.10 14.88
CA GLY A 197 -1.35 17.48 15.13
C GLY A 197 -0.32 17.82 14.07
N THR A 198 0.96 17.90 14.46
CA THR A 198 2.05 18.27 13.55
C THR A 198 2.53 17.05 12.76
N PRO A 199 2.46 17.08 11.41
CA PRO A 199 3.02 16.02 10.59
C PRO A 199 4.55 16.00 10.69
N VAL A 200 5.13 14.83 10.95
CA VAL A 200 6.59 14.63 11.01
C VAL A 200 7.08 13.85 9.79
N PRO A 201 8.21 14.26 9.17
CA PRO A 201 8.80 13.54 8.04
C PRO A 201 9.45 12.23 8.52
N ILE A 202 9.36 11.19 7.69
CA ILE A 202 9.93 9.86 7.94
C ILE A 202 11.00 9.52 6.89
N PRO A 203 12.24 10.06 7.02
CA PRO A 203 13.34 9.68 6.16
C PRO A 203 13.81 8.25 6.46
N MET A 204 14.13 7.50 5.41
CA MET A 204 14.42 6.07 5.46
C MET A 204 15.46 5.67 4.43
N ALA A 205 16.31 4.72 4.79
CA ALA A 205 17.22 4.07 3.85
C ALA A 205 16.53 2.89 3.16
N LEU A 206 17.07 2.48 2.01
CA LEU A 206 16.71 1.22 1.38
C LEU A 206 16.92 0.05 2.35
N GLY A 207 15.88 -0.77 2.54
CA GLY A 207 15.86 -1.88 3.49
C GLY A 207 15.17 -1.58 4.83
N ASP A 208 14.87 -0.31 5.11
CA ASP A 208 13.97 0.07 6.20
C ASP A 208 12.50 -0.21 5.81
N ILE A 209 11.63 -0.40 6.81
CA ILE A 209 10.16 -0.38 6.63
C ILE A 209 9.50 0.58 7.61
N LEU A 210 8.36 1.15 7.19
CA LEU A 210 7.47 1.92 8.05
C LEU A 210 6.16 1.13 8.21
N LEU A 211 5.83 0.81 9.45
CA LEU A 211 4.56 0.20 9.85
C LEU A 211 3.61 1.30 10.29
N PHE A 212 2.37 1.32 9.82
CA PHE A 212 1.36 2.24 10.36
C PHE A 212 -0.06 1.68 10.30
N SER A 213 -0.89 2.04 11.27
CA SER A 213 -2.31 1.70 11.29
C SER A 213 -3.07 2.39 10.16
N ASN A 214 -4.11 1.75 9.63
CA ASN A 214 -5.05 2.34 8.66
C ASN A 214 -5.76 3.61 9.17
N MET A 215 -5.74 3.85 10.48
CA MET A 215 -6.27 5.05 11.11
C MET A 215 -5.24 6.17 11.28
N THR A 216 -3.95 5.91 11.05
CA THR A 216 -2.89 6.92 11.16
C THR A 216 -2.95 7.88 10.00
N PHE A 217 -3.03 9.18 10.29
CA PHE A 217 -2.88 10.22 9.29
C PHE A 217 -1.48 10.19 8.71
N HIS A 218 -1.40 9.97 7.40
CA HIS A 218 -0.16 9.96 6.67
C HIS A 218 -0.34 10.54 5.26
N GLY A 219 0.76 10.99 4.66
CA GLY A 219 0.75 11.63 3.35
C GLY A 219 2.15 11.80 2.80
N SER A 220 2.27 12.41 1.62
CA SER A 220 3.58 12.76 1.07
C SER A 220 3.54 14.01 0.21
N LYS A 221 4.51 14.89 0.41
CA LYS A 221 4.71 16.13 -0.36
C LYS A 221 5.22 15.84 -1.76
N VAL A 222 5.28 16.84 -2.63
CA VAL A 222 5.82 16.69 -4.01
C VAL A 222 7.28 16.23 -3.96
N ASN A 223 7.65 15.32 -4.87
CA ASN A 223 9.04 14.94 -5.06
C ASN A 223 9.76 16.04 -5.85
N ARG A 224 10.72 16.71 -5.21
CA ARG A 224 11.54 17.79 -5.79
C ARG A 224 12.95 17.32 -6.19
N SER A 225 13.21 16.02 -6.13
CA SER A 225 14.43 15.42 -6.66
C SER A 225 14.34 15.22 -8.18
N ASN A 226 15.46 14.91 -8.81
CA ASN A 226 15.54 14.57 -10.24
C ASN A 226 15.38 13.06 -10.52
N GLY A 227 14.73 12.30 -9.64
CA GLY A 227 14.50 10.86 -9.81
C GLY A 227 13.13 10.44 -9.29
N VAL A 228 12.68 9.26 -9.69
CA VAL A 228 11.46 8.64 -9.16
C VAL A 228 11.73 8.07 -7.78
N ARG A 229 10.92 8.46 -6.79
CA ARG A 229 10.85 7.75 -5.51
C ARG A 229 9.91 6.56 -5.69
N TRP A 230 10.49 5.37 -5.79
CA TRP A 230 9.75 4.11 -5.82
C TRP A 230 9.50 3.62 -4.40
N SER A 231 8.28 3.19 -4.13
CA SER A 231 7.91 2.53 -2.88
C SER A 231 6.78 1.54 -3.11
N THR A 232 6.66 0.54 -2.25
CA THR A 232 5.47 -0.30 -2.20
C THR A 232 4.78 -0.22 -0.84
N ASP A 233 3.45 -0.26 -0.85
CA ASP A 233 2.63 -0.39 0.34
C ASP A 233 1.96 -1.78 0.32
N ILE A 234 2.13 -2.58 1.37
CA ILE A 234 1.54 -3.92 1.51
C ILE A 234 0.70 -3.95 2.80
N ARG A 235 -0.52 -4.48 2.76
CA ARG A 235 -1.43 -4.46 3.92
C ARG A 235 -1.51 -5.83 4.58
N TYR A 236 -1.30 -5.82 5.89
CA TYR A 236 -1.37 -6.99 6.75
C TYR A 236 -2.45 -6.82 7.81
N ILE A 237 -2.99 -7.95 8.22
CA ILE A 237 -4.00 -8.07 9.28
C ILE A 237 -3.62 -9.24 10.17
N ARG A 238 -4.14 -9.24 11.39
CA ARG A 238 -4.18 -10.46 12.19
C ARG A 238 -5.02 -11.50 11.46
N THR A 239 -4.57 -12.75 11.39
CA THR A 239 -5.30 -13.79 10.66
C THR A 239 -6.69 -13.99 11.27
N PRO A 240 -7.79 -13.78 10.53
CA PRO A 240 -9.13 -13.92 11.08
C PRO A 240 -9.37 -15.29 11.69
N GLY A 241 -10.02 -15.32 12.86
CA GLY A 241 -10.33 -16.57 13.59
C GLY A 241 -9.20 -17.11 14.47
N THR A 242 -8.10 -16.38 14.62
CA THR A 242 -6.96 -16.78 15.49
C THR A 242 -6.89 -16.01 16.82
N TYR A 243 -7.92 -15.20 17.13
CA TYR A 243 -8.00 -14.35 18.31
C TYR A 243 -9.46 -14.01 18.64
N ASP A 244 -9.68 -13.62 19.90
CA ASP A 244 -10.95 -13.06 20.35
C ASP A 244 -11.01 -11.56 20.10
N ALA A 245 -12.14 -11.08 19.60
CA ALA A 245 -12.40 -9.67 19.35
C ALA A 245 -13.87 -9.32 19.61
N SER A 246 -14.17 -8.04 19.75
CA SER A 246 -15.56 -7.58 19.88
C SER A 246 -16.33 -7.73 18.56
N ASP A 247 -17.65 -7.81 18.64
CA ASP A 247 -18.52 -7.87 17.44
C ASP A 247 -18.29 -6.70 16.48
N GLU A 248 -17.95 -5.51 17.00
CA GLU A 248 -17.67 -4.31 16.20
C GLU A 248 -16.39 -4.47 15.35
N VAL A 249 -15.36 -5.11 15.92
CA VAL A 249 -14.10 -5.40 15.25
C VAL A 249 -14.32 -6.47 14.18
N LEU A 250 -14.95 -7.59 14.55
CA LEU A 250 -15.26 -8.68 13.61
C LEU A 250 -16.12 -8.21 12.43
N ALA A 251 -17.10 -7.33 12.68
CA ALA A 251 -17.91 -6.73 11.63
C ALA A 251 -17.09 -5.86 10.66
N SER A 252 -16.12 -5.10 11.19
CA SER A 252 -15.24 -4.25 10.38
C SER A 252 -14.26 -5.06 9.54
N GLU A 253 -13.72 -6.13 10.10
CA GLU A 253 -12.85 -7.07 9.38
C GLU A 253 -13.60 -7.80 8.27
N LYS A 254 -14.81 -8.29 8.57
CA LYS A 254 -15.67 -8.91 7.56
C LYS A 254 -15.99 -7.92 6.44
N TYR A 255 -16.33 -6.67 6.78
CA TYR A 255 -16.56 -5.62 5.80
C TYR A 255 -15.34 -5.46 4.86
N MET A 256 -14.13 -5.44 5.40
CA MET A 256 -12.90 -5.33 4.61
C MET A 256 -12.67 -6.54 3.70
N VAL A 257 -12.85 -7.77 4.20
CA VAL A 257 -12.75 -8.98 3.37
C VAL A 257 -13.72 -8.94 2.18
N ASP A 258 -14.96 -8.54 2.43
CA ASP A 258 -16.00 -8.43 1.41
C ASP A 258 -15.71 -7.28 0.42
N LEU A 259 -15.24 -6.13 0.91
CA LEU A 259 -14.87 -4.98 0.09
C LEU A 259 -13.73 -5.32 -0.87
N LEU A 260 -12.67 -5.95 -0.36
CA LEU A 260 -11.51 -6.36 -1.15
C LEU A 260 -11.92 -7.42 -2.19
N ALA A 261 -12.79 -8.38 -1.82
CA ALA A 261 -13.32 -9.37 -2.75
C ALA A 261 -14.15 -8.72 -3.87
N LYS A 262 -15.10 -7.86 -3.50
CA LYS A 262 -15.93 -7.10 -4.44
C LYS A 262 -15.10 -6.25 -5.39
N ASN A 263 -13.96 -5.77 -4.93
CA ASN A 263 -13.03 -4.97 -5.71
C ASN A 263 -12.06 -5.78 -6.57
N GLY A 264 -12.12 -7.11 -6.51
CA GLY A 264 -11.20 -7.98 -7.26
C GLY A 264 -9.76 -7.80 -6.78
N ARG A 265 -9.54 -7.54 -5.50
CA ARG A 265 -8.20 -7.57 -4.91
C ARG A 265 -7.73 -9.02 -4.80
N HIS A 266 -6.42 -9.22 -4.70
CA HIS A 266 -5.79 -10.55 -4.67
C HIS A 266 -6.29 -11.37 -3.49
N ALA A 267 -6.22 -12.70 -3.56
CA ALA A 267 -6.63 -13.54 -2.44
C ALA A 267 -5.76 -13.23 -1.19
N PRO A 268 -6.36 -13.19 0.02
CA PRO A 268 -5.56 -13.07 1.23
C PRO A 268 -4.67 -14.30 1.40
N MET A 269 -3.57 -14.15 2.09
CA MET A 269 -2.57 -15.21 2.27
C MET A 269 -2.00 -15.12 3.69
N VAL A 270 -1.98 -16.25 4.40
CA VAL A 270 -1.29 -16.35 5.69
C VAL A 270 0.22 -16.29 5.43
N VAL A 271 0.89 -15.36 6.09
CA VAL A 271 2.34 -15.14 5.96
C VAL A 271 3.11 -15.55 7.21
N ARG A 272 2.42 -15.67 8.36
CA ARG A 272 2.96 -16.17 9.64
C ARG A 272 1.85 -16.90 10.40
N GLY A 273 2.20 -18.02 11.06
CA GLY A 273 1.27 -18.80 11.89
C GLY A 273 0.78 -20.08 11.24
N ASP A 274 -0.32 -20.62 11.75
CA ASP A 274 -0.90 -21.89 11.29
C ASP A 274 -1.60 -21.72 9.94
N GLY A 275 -1.33 -22.63 9.01
CA GLY A 275 -1.78 -22.53 7.61
C GLY A 275 -0.69 -21.93 6.72
N THR A 276 0.29 -22.77 6.37
CA THR A 276 1.48 -22.43 5.58
C THR A 276 1.21 -21.53 4.37
N SER A 277 2.12 -20.57 4.14
CA SER A 277 2.19 -19.74 2.93
C SER A 277 2.05 -20.58 1.66
N SER A 278 1.11 -20.20 0.79
CA SER A 278 0.94 -20.82 -0.52
C SER A 278 2.08 -20.44 -1.46
N SER A 279 2.48 -21.34 -2.38
CA SER A 279 3.42 -20.98 -3.44
C SER A 279 2.87 -19.84 -4.31
N PHE A 280 3.74 -19.13 -5.04
CA PHE A 280 3.31 -18.07 -5.93
C PHE A 280 2.23 -18.54 -6.91
N ASP A 281 2.39 -19.72 -7.53
CA ASP A 281 1.43 -20.26 -8.49
C ASP A 281 0.06 -20.55 -7.85
N GLN A 282 0.05 -21.12 -6.64
CA GLN A 282 -1.18 -21.36 -5.89
C GLN A 282 -1.88 -20.05 -5.48
N TRP A 283 -1.11 -19.05 -5.05
CA TRP A 283 -1.66 -17.74 -4.70
C TRP A 283 -2.19 -17.01 -5.94
N LYS A 284 -1.48 -17.11 -7.06
CA LYS A 284 -1.88 -16.55 -8.35
C LYS A 284 -3.20 -17.15 -8.82
N GLU A 285 -3.33 -18.47 -8.85
CA GLU A 285 -4.56 -19.15 -9.25
C GLU A 285 -5.76 -18.70 -8.40
N LYS A 286 -5.60 -18.66 -7.06
CA LYS A 286 -6.65 -18.17 -6.15
C LYS A 286 -7.03 -16.70 -6.42
N SER A 287 -6.03 -15.87 -6.72
CA SER A 287 -6.25 -14.45 -6.99
C SER A 287 -6.96 -14.21 -8.31
N GLU A 288 -6.58 -14.94 -9.37
CA GLU A 288 -7.22 -14.89 -10.68
C GLU A 288 -8.68 -15.37 -10.62
N LEU A 289 -8.95 -16.43 -9.85
CA LEU A 289 -10.31 -16.91 -9.60
C LEU A 289 -11.15 -15.84 -8.91
N ARG A 290 -10.66 -15.26 -7.80
CA ARG A 290 -11.34 -14.20 -7.05
C ARG A 290 -11.63 -12.97 -7.94
N GLN A 291 -10.68 -12.57 -8.77
CA GLN A 291 -10.83 -11.46 -9.71
C GLN A 291 -11.88 -11.75 -10.79
N THR A 292 -11.92 -12.98 -11.29
CA THR A 292 -12.91 -13.43 -12.28
C THR A 292 -14.32 -13.39 -11.68
N GLU A 293 -14.50 -13.88 -10.47
CA GLU A 293 -15.77 -13.80 -9.74
C GLU A 293 -16.23 -12.34 -9.53
N ALA A 294 -15.31 -11.45 -9.15
CA ALA A 294 -15.60 -10.04 -8.97
C ALA A 294 -16.06 -9.36 -10.28
N LYS A 295 -15.39 -9.67 -11.41
CA LYS A 295 -15.79 -9.18 -12.75
C LYS A 295 -17.19 -9.69 -13.13
N THR A 296 -17.47 -10.96 -12.90
CA THR A 296 -18.77 -11.58 -13.16
C THR A 296 -19.89 -10.95 -12.33
N ARG A 297 -19.68 -10.69 -11.04
CA ARG A 297 -20.68 -10.00 -10.21
C ARG A 297 -20.96 -8.58 -10.69
N ARG A 298 -19.93 -7.85 -11.13
CA ARG A 298 -20.06 -6.49 -11.66
C ARG A 298 -20.81 -6.44 -12.99
N SER A 299 -20.63 -7.43 -13.87
CA SER A 299 -21.39 -7.49 -15.14
C SER A 299 -22.87 -7.79 -14.88
N HIS A 300 -23.19 -8.72 -13.99
CA HIS A 300 -24.58 -9.04 -13.64
C HIS A 300 -25.31 -7.84 -12.99
N SER A 301 -24.64 -7.10 -12.11
CA SER A 301 -25.21 -5.89 -11.48
C SER A 301 -25.51 -4.78 -12.49
N LYS A 302 -24.74 -4.65 -13.57
CA LYS A 302 -25.00 -3.65 -14.63
C LYS A 302 -26.18 -4.05 -15.51
N THR A 303 -26.36 -5.35 -15.76
CA THR A 303 -27.47 -5.88 -16.56
C THR A 303 -28.81 -5.82 -15.83
N THR A 304 -28.83 -6.00 -14.50
CA THR A 304 -30.07 -5.86 -13.71
C THR A 304 -30.49 -4.40 -13.52
N SER A 305 -29.55 -3.45 -13.42
CA SER A 305 -29.88 -2.03 -13.32
C SER A 305 -30.47 -1.44 -14.62
N THR A 306 -30.18 -2.01 -15.79
CA THR A 306 -30.73 -1.53 -17.07
C THR A 306 -32.11 -2.09 -17.40
N ILE A 307 -32.59 -3.10 -16.66
CA ILE A 307 -33.93 -3.69 -16.85
C ILE A 307 -34.97 -3.02 -15.93
N GLY A 308 -34.55 -2.32 -14.87
CA GLY A 308 -35.44 -1.67 -13.90
C GLY A 308 -35.96 -0.27 -14.26
N ASP A 309 -35.50 0.33 -15.38
CA ASP A 309 -35.88 1.70 -15.80
C ASP A 309 -36.92 1.71 -16.95
N LYS A 310 -37.59 0.58 -17.19
CA LYS A 310 -38.70 0.46 -18.14
C LYS A 310 -39.89 -0.26 -17.50
N SER A 311 -40.54 0.40 -16.55
CA SER A 311 -41.94 0.10 -16.18
C SER A 311 -42.60 1.33 -15.57
#